data_AF-X1H2T8-F1
#
_entry.id   AF-X1H2T8-F1
#
_cell.length_a   1.000
_cell.length_b   1.000
_cell.length_c   1.000
_cell.angle_alpha   90.00
_cell.angle_beta   90.00
_cell.angle_gamma   90.00
#
_symmetry.space_group_name_H-M   'P 1'
#
loop_
_entity.id
_entity.type
_entity.pdbx_description
1 polymer ?
#
loop_
_entity_poly.entity_id
_entity_poly.type
_entity_poly.pdbx_seq_one_letter_code
_entity_poly.pdbx_strand_id
1 'polypeptide(L)'
;MGYFNAAFFTGFGCGPLMGGALTDRFGMTVAFSCMGVLNLLAFLVVIFFLPEVERRKTAASHQLSFRKMGSSAMIKGIFSFRLAFSLGRGTYAAFLPIFAATCIGLSPTLIGIVLAVNILVMSLLGVYGGNIADRFNRRLLVILGSFINVAFLIS
;
A
#
# COMPACT_ATOMS: atom_id res chain seq x y z
N MET A 1 -15.01 -0.23 -8.68
CA MET A 1 -13.62 -0.30 -8.17
C MET A 1 -12.82 0.98 -8.40
N GLY A 2 -13.03 1.73 -9.50
CA GLY A 2 -12.31 2.99 -9.76
C GLY A 2 -12.49 4.07 -8.68
N TYR A 3 -13.74 4.39 -8.29
CA TYR A 3 -14.00 5.37 -7.22
C TYR A 3 -13.39 4.98 -5.86
N PHE A 4 -13.45 3.69 -5.51
CA PHE A 4 -12.83 3.18 -4.29
C PHE A 4 -11.30 3.34 -4.35
N ASN A 5 -10.67 2.93 -5.45
CA ASN A 5 -9.23 3.11 -5.64
C ASN A 5 -8.84 4.60 -5.64
N ALA A 6 -9.61 5.48 -6.27
CA ALA A 6 -9.36 6.91 -6.27
C ALA A 6 -9.39 7.47 -4.84
N ALA A 7 -10.44 7.17 -4.07
CA ALA A 7 -10.52 7.57 -2.66
C ALA A 7 -9.37 6.99 -1.83
N PHE A 8 -9.01 5.73 -2.09
CA PHE A 8 -7.89 5.06 -1.42
C PHE A 8 -6.56 5.75 -1.73
N PHE A 9 -6.28 6.06 -2.99
CA PHE A 9 -5.05 6.73 -3.40
C PHE A 9 -4.98 8.17 -2.91
N THR A 10 -6.09 8.91 -2.95
CA THR A 10 -6.17 10.25 -2.37
C THR A 10 -5.89 10.20 -0.88
N GLY A 11 -6.51 9.27 -0.13
CA GLY A 11 -6.25 9.09 1.29
C GLY A 11 -4.80 8.68 1.59
N PHE A 12 -4.25 7.73 0.83
CA PHE A 12 -2.89 7.22 1.02
C PHE A 12 -1.83 8.29 0.70
N GLY A 13 -2.07 9.15 -0.30
CA GLY A 13 -1.18 10.26 -0.64
C GLY A 13 -1.31 11.46 0.31
N CYS A 14 -2.53 11.84 0.70
CA CYS A 14 -2.76 12.96 1.61
C CYS A 14 -2.37 12.63 3.05
N GLY A 15 -2.38 11.37 3.46
CA GLY A 15 -2.08 10.94 4.84
C GLY A 15 -0.71 11.41 5.34
N PRO A 16 0.41 11.02 4.70
CA PRO A 16 1.74 11.45 5.13
C PRO A 16 1.96 12.97 5.04
N LEU A 17 1.34 13.65 4.07
CA LEU A 17 1.40 15.12 3.95
C LEU A 17 0.75 15.80 5.16
N MET A 18 -0.49 15.43 5.46
CA MET A 18 -1.24 16.00 6.57
C MET A 18 -0.60 15.60 7.91
N GLY A 19 -0.19 14.35 8.07
CA GLY A 19 0.47 13.84 9.27
C GLY A 19 1.81 14.52 9.54
N GLY A 20 2.64 14.70 8.50
CA GLY A 20 3.92 15.40 8.60
C GLY A 20 3.74 16.88 8.99
N ALA A 21 2.84 17.59 8.32
CA ALA A 21 2.57 19.00 8.61
C ALA A 21 1.94 19.24 10.00
N LEU A 22 1.05 18.34 10.44
CA LEU A 22 0.47 18.38 11.79
C LEU A 22 1.54 18.11 12.85
N THR A 23 2.41 17.12 12.62
CA THR A 23 3.48 16.75 13.56
C THR A 23 4.50 17.88 13.72
N ASP A 24 4.84 18.57 12.63
CA ASP A 24 5.81 19.67 12.62
C ASP A 24 5.31 20.91 13.38
N ARG A 25 4.01 21.23 13.30
CA ARG A 25 3.44 22.45 13.92
C ARG A 25 2.85 22.23 15.32
N PHE A 26 2.27 21.06 15.56
CA PHE A 26 1.46 20.79 16.76
C PHE A 26 1.96 19.57 17.55
N GLY A 27 3.05 18.95 17.11
CA GLY A 27 3.62 17.77 17.74
C GLY A 27 2.85 16.49 17.43
N MET A 28 3.44 15.37 17.84
CA MET A 28 2.97 14.03 17.49
C MET A 28 1.60 13.69 18.12
N THR A 29 1.31 14.18 19.32
CA THR A 29 0.04 13.92 20.03
C THR A 29 -1.18 14.43 19.27
N VAL A 30 -1.10 15.61 18.66
CA VAL A 30 -2.19 16.19 17.88
C VAL A 30 -2.41 15.41 16.58
N ALA A 31 -1.33 14.99 15.91
CA ALA A 31 -1.43 14.15 14.72
C ALA A 31 -2.16 12.82 15.00
N PHE A 32 -1.83 12.13 16.10
CA PHE A 32 -2.52 10.91 16.52
C PHE A 32 -3.97 11.15 16.93
N SER A 33 -4.26 12.24 17.63
CA SER A 33 -5.63 12.58 18.02
C SER A 33 -6.52 12.87 16.80
N CYS A 34 -6.00 13.63 15.82
CA CYS A 34 -6.69 13.86 14.55
C CYS A 34 -6.96 12.55 13.79
N MET A 35 -5.98 11.66 13.73
CA MET A 35 -6.16 10.32 13.13
C MET A 35 -7.28 9.54 13.84
N GLY A 36 -7.29 9.56 15.18
CA GLY A 36 -8.33 8.91 15.98
C GLY A 36 -9.73 9.46 15.70
N VAL A 37 -9.89 10.79 15.65
CA VAL A 37 -11.16 11.44 15.33
C VAL A 37 -11.63 11.10 13.91
N LEU A 38 -10.74 11.14 12.92
CA LEU A 38 -11.07 10.76 11.55
C LEU A 38 -11.52 9.30 11.45
N ASN A 39 -10.86 8.40 12.18
CA ASN A 39 -11.23 6.98 12.19
C ASN A 39 -12.57 6.74 12.89
N LEU A 40 -12.86 7.47 13.97
CA LEU A 40 -14.16 7.44 14.64
C LEU A 40 -15.28 7.94 13.72
N LEU A 41 -15.05 9.05 13.00
CA LEU A 41 -15.99 9.55 12.00
C LEU A 41 -16.25 8.52 10.90
N ALA A 42 -15.19 7.90 10.37
CA ALA A 42 -15.33 6.84 9.36
C ALA A 42 -16.16 5.65 9.89
N PHE A 43 -15.93 5.26 11.13
CA PHE A 43 -16.70 4.20 11.79
C PHE A 43 -18.19 4.56 11.93
N LEU A 44 -18.51 5.79 12.37
CA LEU A 44 -19.89 6.26 12.47
C LEU A 44 -20.57 6.31 11.10
N VAL A 45 -19.87 6.81 10.07
CA VAL A 45 -20.39 6.81 8.69
C VAL A 45 -20.69 5.39 8.24
N VAL A 46 -19.81 4.43 8.49
CA VAL A 46 -20.07 3.03 8.12
C VAL A 46 -21.29 2.47 8.86
N ILE A 47 -21.44 2.71 10.16
CA ILE A 47 -22.59 2.21 10.92
C ILE A 47 -23.92 2.78 10.42
N PHE A 48 -23.96 4.08 10.13
CA PHE A 48 -25.21 4.75 9.77
C PHE A 48 -25.55 4.68 8.28
N PHE A 49 -24.55 4.68 7.40
CA PHE A 49 -24.75 4.80 5.96
C PHE A 49 -24.45 3.54 5.16
N LEU A 50 -23.72 2.56 5.71
CA LEU A 50 -23.44 1.34 4.97
C LEU A 50 -24.64 0.40 5.11
N PRO A 51 -25.49 0.24 4.07
CA PRO A 51 -26.58 -0.72 4.14
C PRO A 51 -26.00 -2.11 4.28
N GLU A 52 -26.65 -2.94 5.09
CA GLU A 52 -26.25 -4.32 5.26
C GLU A 52 -26.36 -5.03 3.91
N VAL A 53 -25.21 -5.34 3.31
CA VAL A 53 -25.16 -6.07 2.06
C VAL A 53 -25.58 -7.50 2.41
N GLU A 54 -26.81 -7.87 2.07
CA GLU A 54 -27.23 -9.26 2.19
C GLU A 54 -26.15 -10.14 1.58
N ARG A 55 -25.58 -11.05 2.39
CA ARG A 55 -24.64 -12.04 1.91
C ARG A 55 -25.31 -12.73 0.73
N ARG A 56 -24.90 -12.37 -0.49
CA ARG A 56 -25.26 -13.13 -1.68
C ARG A 56 -24.88 -14.56 -1.33
N LYS A 57 -25.89 -15.43 -1.20
CA LYS A 57 -25.75 -16.88 -1.04
C LYS A 57 -25.09 -17.39 -2.32
N THR A 58 -23.80 -17.10 -2.44
CA THR A 58 -22.96 -17.56 -3.51
C THR A 58 -22.78 -19.03 -3.16
N ALA A 59 -23.42 -19.86 -3.98
CA ALA A 59 -23.53 -21.29 -3.85
C ALA A 59 -22.29 -21.93 -3.22
N ALA A 60 -22.52 -22.78 -2.23
CA ALA A 60 -21.54 -23.68 -1.62
C ALA A 60 -20.15 -23.07 -1.39
N SER A 61 -19.86 -22.72 -0.14
CA SER A 61 -18.50 -22.68 0.37
C SER A 61 -17.80 -24.01 -0.01
N HIS A 62 -17.09 -24.01 -1.14
CA HIS A 62 -16.06 -24.99 -1.36
C HIS A 62 -15.02 -24.65 -0.31
N GLN A 63 -15.03 -25.39 0.81
CA GLN A 63 -14.01 -25.31 1.83
C GLN A 63 -12.68 -25.67 1.16
N LEU A 64 -12.04 -24.67 0.55
CA LEU A 64 -10.69 -24.79 0.05
C LEU A 64 -9.83 -25.04 1.28
N SER A 65 -9.46 -26.31 1.43
CA SER A 65 -8.57 -26.75 2.49
C SER A 65 -7.27 -25.97 2.35
N PHE A 66 -7.03 -25.03 3.27
CA PHE A 66 -5.77 -24.28 3.38
C PHE A 66 -4.56 -25.23 3.36
N ARG A 67 -4.76 -26.48 3.81
CA ARG A 67 -3.79 -27.57 3.79
C ARG A 67 -3.46 -28.07 2.37
N LYS A 68 -4.43 -28.08 1.43
CA LYS A 68 -4.24 -28.46 0.01
C LYS A 68 -3.67 -27.32 -0.85
N MET A 69 -3.87 -26.05 -0.46
CA MET A 69 -3.17 -24.92 -1.12
C MET A 69 -1.68 -24.88 -0.76
N GLY A 70 -1.31 -25.27 0.46
CA GLY A 70 0.09 -25.32 0.90
C GLY A 70 0.96 -26.40 0.22
N SER A 71 0.36 -27.35 -0.52
CA SER A 71 1.09 -28.48 -1.12
C SER A 71 1.61 -28.24 -2.54
N SER A 72 1.24 -27.13 -3.19
CA SER A 72 1.75 -26.79 -4.53
C SER A 72 3.03 -25.97 -4.46
N ALA A 73 4.09 -26.40 -5.15
CA ALA A 73 5.35 -25.68 -5.27
C ALA A 73 5.16 -24.26 -5.84
N MET A 74 4.16 -24.07 -6.70
CA MET A 74 3.80 -22.76 -7.26
C MET A 74 3.24 -21.81 -6.20
N ILE A 75 2.40 -22.30 -5.29
CA ILE A 75 1.82 -21.49 -4.22
C ILE A 75 2.90 -21.13 -3.20
N LYS A 76 3.79 -22.06 -2.85
CA LYS A 76 4.95 -21.76 -2.00
C LYS A 76 5.88 -20.73 -2.64
N GLY A 77 6.12 -20.83 -3.95
CA GLY A 77 6.93 -19.86 -4.69
C GLY A 77 6.32 -18.44 -4.68
N ILE A 78 5.03 -18.34 -5.00
CA ILE A 78 4.29 -17.06 -4.97
C ILE A 78 4.25 -16.50 -3.54
N PHE A 79 4.00 -17.34 -2.53
CA PHE A 79 3.94 -16.92 -1.14
C PHE A 79 5.29 -16.43 -0.64
N SER A 80 6.38 -17.15 -0.94
CA SER A 80 7.75 -16.74 -0.61
C SER A 80 8.11 -15.41 -1.29
N PHE A 81 7.82 -15.27 -2.59
CA PHE A 81 8.04 -14.02 -3.31
C PHE A 81 7.23 -12.86 -2.71
N ARG A 82 5.96 -13.09 -2.37
CA ARG A 82 5.11 -12.07 -1.73
C ARG A 82 5.60 -11.71 -0.34
N LEU A 83 6.08 -12.68 0.43
CA LEU A 83 6.68 -12.44 1.75
C LEU A 83 7.94 -11.61 1.64
N ALA A 84 8.88 -12.01 0.78
CA ALA A 84 10.12 -11.26 0.54
C ALA A 84 9.83 -9.82 0.10
N PHE A 85 8.89 -9.65 -0.83
CA PHE A 85 8.48 -8.31 -1.28
C PHE A 85 7.77 -7.50 -0.19
N SER A 86 6.93 -8.13 0.63
CA SER A 86 6.24 -7.44 1.74
C SER A 86 7.20 -7.04 2.85
N LEU A 87 8.18 -7.89 3.17
CA LEU A 87 9.25 -7.57 4.11
C LEU A 87 10.10 -6.42 3.57
N GLY A 88 10.52 -6.47 2.30
CA GLY A 88 11.28 -5.38 1.67
C GLY A 88 10.52 -4.05 1.71
N ARG A 89 9.23 -4.05 1.36
CA ARG A 89 8.37 -2.86 1.47
C ARG A 89 8.20 -2.38 2.91
N GLY A 90 8.02 -3.30 3.87
CA GLY A 90 7.87 -2.97 5.28
C GLY A 90 9.13 -2.34 5.85
N THR A 91 10.29 -2.91 5.55
CA THR A 91 11.60 -2.35 5.92
C THR A 91 11.78 -0.98 5.30
N TYR A 92 11.50 -0.80 4.00
CA TYR A 92 11.60 0.50 3.36
C TYR A 92 10.68 1.56 4.02
N ALA A 93 9.42 1.20 4.28
CA ALA A 93 8.45 2.10 4.89
C ALA A 93 8.80 2.50 6.33
N ALA A 94 9.42 1.62 7.11
CA ALA A 94 9.82 1.90 8.49
C ALA A 94 11.16 2.64 8.58
N PHE A 95 12.17 2.22 7.81
CA PHE A 95 13.53 2.71 7.96
C PHE A 95 13.81 3.98 7.16
N LEU A 96 13.14 4.21 6.02
CA LEU A 96 13.37 5.42 5.23
C LEU A 96 13.01 6.72 5.96
N PRO A 97 11.85 6.83 6.64
CA PRO A 97 11.51 8.02 7.43
C PRO A 97 12.47 8.20 8.60
N ILE A 98 12.86 7.11 9.26
CA ILE A 98 13.80 7.13 10.39
C ILE A 98 15.16 7.64 9.92
N PHE A 99 15.70 7.10 8.83
CA PHE A 99 16.97 7.53 8.26
C PHE A 99 16.95 9.00 7.82
N ALA A 100 15.86 9.44 7.18
CA ALA A 100 15.69 10.84 6.79
C ALA A 100 15.67 11.78 8.01
N ALA A 101 15.07 11.34 9.12
CA ALA A 101 15.03 12.11 10.36
C ALA A 101 16.39 12.12 11.10
N THR A 102 17.05 10.97 11.26
CA THR A 102 18.24 10.83 12.11
C THR A 102 19.55 11.14 11.41
N CYS A 103 19.73 10.73 10.15
CA CYS A 103 20.99 10.94 9.42
C CYS A 103 21.01 12.24 8.63
N ILE A 104 19.85 12.72 8.16
CA ILE A 104 19.75 13.92 7.31
C ILE A 104 19.16 15.11 8.07
N GLY A 105 18.53 14.90 9.23
CA GLY A 105 17.95 15.98 10.05
C GLY A 105 16.77 16.69 9.40
N LEU A 106 16.07 16.04 8.46
CA LEU A 106 14.94 16.64 7.76
C LEU A 106 13.76 16.88 8.70
N SER A 107 13.04 17.98 8.47
CA SER A 107 11.80 18.24 9.21
C SER A 107 10.72 17.19 8.88
N PRO A 108 9.82 16.88 9.83
CA PRO A 108 8.71 15.95 9.62
C PRO A 108 7.86 16.26 8.38
N THR A 109 7.70 17.55 8.05
CA THR A 109 6.97 17.99 6.85
C THR A 109 7.63 17.52 5.56
N LEU A 110 8.95 17.65 5.44
CA LEU A 110 9.70 17.20 4.26
C LEU A 110 9.67 15.68 4.11
N ILE A 111 9.78 14.94 5.21
CA ILE A 111 9.65 13.47 5.22
C ILE A 111 8.23 13.07 4.73
N GLY A 112 7.20 13.76 5.22
CA GLY A 112 5.82 13.56 4.77
C GLY A 112 5.64 13.81 3.27
N ILE A 113 6.26 14.86 2.72
CA ILE A 113 6.24 15.16 1.28
C ILE A 113 6.93 14.07 0.46
N VAL A 114 8.13 13.65 0.85
CA VAL A 114 8.88 12.59 0.13
C VAL A 114 8.08 11.29 0.11
N LEU A 115 7.50 10.90 1.24
CA LEU A 115 6.65 9.70 1.31
C LEU A 115 5.40 9.82 0.44
N ALA A 116 4.73 10.97 0.46
CA ALA A 116 3.53 11.18 -0.34
C ALA A 116 3.81 11.17 -1.85
N VAL A 117 4.91 11.81 -2.29
CA VAL A 117 5.35 11.75 -3.69
C VAL A 117 5.69 10.31 -4.08
N ASN A 118 6.44 9.59 -3.24
CA ASN A 118 6.76 8.19 -3.48
C ASN A 118 5.49 7.35 -3.67
N ILE A 119 4.52 7.49 -2.76
CA ILE A 119 3.23 6.82 -2.81
C ILE A 119 2.44 7.17 -4.07
N LEU A 120 2.35 8.45 -4.41
CA LEU A 120 1.59 8.93 -5.57
C LEU A 120 2.19 8.38 -6.87
N VAL A 121 3.52 8.43 -7.00
CA VAL A 121 4.23 7.86 -8.13
C VAL A 121 4.01 6.35 -8.20
N MET A 122 4.13 5.63 -7.09
CA MET A 122 3.88 4.19 -7.04
C MET A 122 2.43 3.84 -7.39
N SER A 123 1.48 4.67 -6.97
CA SER A 123 0.05 4.50 -7.23
C SER A 123 -0.29 4.74 -8.70
N LEU A 124 0.20 5.83 -9.28
CA LEU A 124 0.07 6.13 -10.71
C LEU A 124 0.68 5.00 -11.55
N LEU A 125 1.94 4.65 -11.29
CA LEU A 125 2.63 3.56 -11.99
C LEU A 125 1.91 2.22 -11.80
N GLY A 126 1.32 1.96 -10.64
CA GLY A 126 0.53 0.75 -10.40
C GLY A 126 -0.76 0.72 -11.21
N VAL A 127 -1.46 1.84 -11.34
CA VAL A 127 -2.67 1.96 -12.17
C VAL A 127 -2.34 1.82 -13.66
N TYR A 128 -1.32 2.52 -14.14
CA TYR A 128 -0.87 2.41 -15.54
C TYR A 128 -0.30 1.03 -15.85
N GLY A 129 0.58 0.53 -14.98
CA GLY A 129 1.21 -0.79 -15.11
C GLY A 129 0.21 -1.94 -15.03
N GLY A 130 -0.83 -1.82 -14.19
CA GLY A 130 -1.92 -2.80 -14.13
C GLY A 130 -2.73 -2.86 -15.43
N ASN A 131 -3.10 -1.69 -15.98
CA ASN A 131 -3.79 -1.60 -17.27
C ASN A 131 -2.94 -2.14 -18.43
N ILE A 132 -1.62 -1.91 -18.40
CA ILE A 132 -0.68 -2.43 -19.42
C ILE A 132 -0.48 -3.94 -19.23
N ALA A 133 -0.38 -4.44 -18.00
CA ALA A 133 -0.23 -5.87 -17.69
C ALA A 133 -1.48 -6.70 -17.99
N ASP A 134 -2.66 -6.07 -18.04
CA ASP A 134 -3.88 -6.73 -18.49
C ASP A 134 -4.03 -6.70 -20.02
N ARG A 135 -3.30 -5.82 -20.73
CA ARG A 135 -3.24 -5.81 -22.22
C ARG A 135 -2.05 -6.56 -22.81
N PHE A 136 -0.96 -6.78 -22.06
CA PHE A 136 0.24 -7.49 -22.49
C PHE A 136 0.45 -8.81 -21.71
N ASN A 137 1.14 -9.78 -22.31
CA ASN A 137 1.47 -11.06 -21.68
C ASN A 137 2.21 -10.86 -20.34
N ARG A 138 1.54 -11.15 -19.20
CA ARG A 138 2.06 -10.98 -17.83
C ARG A 138 3.46 -11.58 -17.60
N ARG A 139 3.82 -12.66 -18.27
CA ARG A 139 5.18 -13.25 -18.20
C ARG A 139 6.26 -12.34 -18.79
N LEU A 140 5.96 -11.65 -19.89
CA LEU A 140 6.94 -10.82 -20.60
C LEU A 140 7.23 -9.52 -19.83
N LEU A 141 6.22 -8.96 -19.17
CA LEU A 141 6.38 -7.80 -18.28
C LEU A 141 7.24 -8.11 -17.05
N VAL A 142 7.05 -9.29 -16.45
CA VAL A 142 7.86 -9.72 -15.30
C VAL A 142 9.32 -9.95 -15.72
N ILE A 143 9.57 -10.54 -16.90
CA ILE A 143 10.93 -10.76 -17.41
C ILE A 143 11.62 -9.43 -17.71
N LEU A 144 10.95 -8.49 -18.38
CA LEU A 144 11.52 -7.16 -18.66
C LEU A 144 11.78 -6.36 -17.38
N GLY A 145 10.86 -6.40 -16.42
CA GLY A 145 11.05 -5.74 -15.11
C GLY A 145 12.22 -6.32 -14.32
N SER A 146 12.38 -7.65 -14.33
CA SER A 146 13.52 -8.32 -13.68
C SER A 146 14.85 -7.97 -14.36
N PHE A 147 14.89 -7.85 -15.68
CA PHE A 147 16.10 -7.44 -16.41
C PHE A 147 16.52 -6.01 -16.06
N ILE A 148 15.57 -5.07 -16.01
CA ILE A 148 15.84 -3.67 -15.64
C ILE A 148 16.33 -3.58 -14.19
N ASN A 149 15.76 -4.37 -13.27
CA ASN A 149 16.19 -4.36 -11.87
C ASN A 149 17.61 -4.92 -11.69
N VAL A 150 17.96 -5.99 -12.42
CA VAL A 150 19.32 -6.56 -12.39
C VAL A 150 20.33 -5.59 -13.02
N ALA A 151 20.00 -4.93 -14.12
CA ALA A 151 20.87 -3.92 -14.72
C ALA A 151 21.12 -2.73 -13.80
N PHE A 152 20.10 -2.29 -13.04
CA PHE A 152 20.22 -1.21 -12.07
C PHE A 152 21.04 -1.60 -10.84
N LEU A 153 21.04 -2.88 -10.45
CA LEU A 153 21.80 -3.37 -9.29
C LEU A 153 23.28 -3.62 -9.61
N ILE A 154 23.63 -3.71 -10.90
CA ILE A 154 25.00 -3.91 -11.40
C ILE A 154 25.71 -2.56 -11.69
N SER A 155 24.96 -1.46 -11.81
CA SER A 155 25.50 -0.10 -12.06
C SER A 155 25.72 0.65 -10.75
#